data_AF-A0A971M2P7-F1
#
_entry.id   AF-A0A971M2P7-F1
#
_cell.length_a   1.000
_cell.length_b   1.000
_cell.length_c   1.000
_cell.angle_alpha   90.00
_cell.angle_beta   90.00
_cell.angle_gamma   90.00
#
_symmetry.space_group_name_H-M   'P 1'
#
loop_
_entity.id
_entity.type
_entity.pdbx_description
1 polymer ?
#
loop_
_entity_poly.entity_id
_entity_poly.type
_entity_poly.pdbx_seq_one_letter_code
_entity_poly.pdbx_strand_id
1 'polypeptide(L)'
;GQGLKYREVFFRLPNGADQEAVSPLLRDNEAKALSTLLGRCILGVGPMKNPGDELVRMLSPLARMEIEKEMEAVAPAVDLVMEARCPECGREFSIPFDLQDFFFGELKTSVDLLYREVHYLAYHYHWGEREIMEMSREKRRRYIEVLADEIERLNNAM
;
A
#
# COMPACT_ATOMS: atom_id res chain seq x y z
N GLY A 1 11.58 16.46 16.90
CA GLY A 1 10.97 15.50 17.83
C GLY A 1 11.99 14.46 18.22
N GLN A 2 12.01 14.04 19.48
CA GLN A 2 12.78 12.86 19.90
C GLN A 2 12.17 11.63 19.23
N GLY A 3 12.96 10.92 18.45
CA GLY A 3 12.58 9.67 17.80
C GLY A 3 13.73 8.67 17.96
N LEU A 4 13.40 7.44 18.32
CA LEU A 4 14.37 6.36 18.37
C LEU A 4 14.74 5.97 16.93
N LYS A 5 16.04 5.93 16.63
CA LYS A 5 16.54 5.50 15.32
C LYS A 5 17.11 4.09 15.44
N TYR A 6 16.52 3.17 14.71
CA TYR A 6 17.03 1.81 14.55
C TYR A 6 17.45 1.61 13.09
N ARG A 7 18.54 0.87 12.87
CA ARG A 7 19.08 0.56 11.53
C ARG A 7 18.78 -0.86 11.07
N GLU A 8 18.22 -1.68 11.95
CA GLU A 8 17.98 -3.10 11.70
C GLU A 8 16.49 -3.41 11.90
N VAL A 9 15.90 -4.08 10.91
CA VAL A 9 14.53 -4.57 10.93
C VAL A 9 14.56 -6.03 10.53
N PHE A 10 13.90 -6.87 11.31
CA PHE A 10 13.70 -8.28 11.00
C PHE A 10 12.27 -8.47 10.54
N PHE A 11 12.08 -9.12 9.40
CA PHE A 11 10.77 -9.33 8.83
C PHE A 11 10.63 -10.72 8.20
N ARG A 12 9.38 -11.08 7.90
CA ARG A 12 9.01 -12.16 6.99
C ARG A 12 8.12 -11.60 5.90
N LEU A 13 7.99 -12.31 4.79
CA LEU A 13 7.05 -11.93 3.75
C LEU A 13 5.60 -12.19 4.21
N PRO A 14 4.63 -11.40 3.68
CA PRO A 14 3.21 -11.69 3.88
C PRO A 14 2.85 -13.07 3.34
N ASN A 15 1.89 -13.73 3.99
CA ASN A 15 1.29 -14.96 3.49
C ASN A 15 -0.25 -14.84 3.44
N GLY A 16 -0.93 -15.90 2.96
CA GLY A 16 -2.39 -15.91 2.86
C GLY A 16 -3.11 -15.62 4.18
N ALA A 17 -2.57 -16.10 5.31
CA ALA A 17 -3.17 -15.86 6.63
C ALA A 17 -3.10 -14.38 7.05
N ASP A 18 -2.10 -13.63 6.60
CA ASP A 18 -2.05 -12.19 6.83
C ASP A 18 -3.06 -11.43 5.99
N GLN A 19 -3.25 -11.86 4.74
CA GLN A 19 -4.22 -11.28 3.83
C GLN A 19 -5.65 -11.52 4.33
N GLU A 20 -5.97 -12.73 4.77
CA GLU A 20 -7.25 -13.04 5.41
C GLU A 20 -7.50 -12.17 6.65
N ALA A 21 -6.47 -11.98 7.48
CA ALA A 21 -6.58 -11.17 8.69
C ALA A 21 -6.88 -9.69 8.40
N VAL A 22 -6.38 -9.14 7.29
CA VAL A 22 -6.62 -7.74 6.90
C VAL A 22 -7.80 -7.54 5.94
N SER A 23 -8.32 -8.62 5.35
CA SER A 23 -9.43 -8.58 4.39
C SER A 23 -10.65 -7.78 4.88
N PRO A 24 -11.12 -7.90 6.14
CA PRO A 24 -12.22 -7.09 6.64
C PRO A 24 -11.88 -5.60 6.69
N LEU A 25 -10.62 -5.26 7.01
CA LEU A 25 -10.15 -3.88 7.16
C LEU A 25 -10.00 -3.16 5.81
N LEU A 26 -9.70 -3.90 4.73
CA LEU A 26 -9.54 -3.31 3.40
C LEU A 26 -10.78 -2.57 2.92
N ARG A 27 -11.98 -3.05 3.30
CA ARG A 27 -13.25 -2.41 2.93
C ARG A 27 -13.49 -1.09 3.67
N ASP A 28 -13.04 -1.01 4.91
CA ASP A 28 -13.34 0.11 5.80
C ASP A 28 -12.23 1.17 5.81
N ASN A 29 -10.97 0.73 5.93
CA ASN A 29 -9.81 1.59 6.00
C ASN A 29 -8.56 0.87 5.48
N GLU A 30 -8.24 1.14 4.22
CA GLU A 30 -7.07 0.60 3.53
C GLU A 30 -5.74 0.95 4.23
N ALA A 31 -5.56 2.20 4.68
CA ALA A 31 -4.33 2.61 5.36
C ALA A 31 -4.10 1.81 6.67
N LYS A 32 -5.18 1.54 7.40
CA LYS A 32 -5.17 0.67 8.59
C LYS A 32 -4.87 -0.78 8.21
N ALA A 33 -5.47 -1.29 7.13
CA ALA A 33 -5.21 -2.64 6.62
C ALA A 33 -3.74 -2.82 6.24
N LEU A 34 -3.15 -1.87 5.49
CA LEU A 34 -1.73 -1.89 5.10
C LEU A 34 -0.80 -1.81 6.31
N SER A 35 -1.10 -0.92 7.27
CA SER A 35 -0.30 -0.80 8.50
C SER A 35 -0.35 -2.07 9.35
N THR A 36 -1.52 -2.74 9.42
CA THR A 36 -1.67 -4.03 10.10
C THR A 36 -0.98 -5.16 9.34
N LEU A 37 -1.06 -5.18 8.00
CA LEU A 37 -0.37 -6.17 7.18
C LEU A 37 1.15 -6.09 7.40
N LEU A 38 1.71 -4.89 7.32
CA LEU A 38 3.13 -4.65 7.57
C LEU A 38 3.51 -4.96 9.03
N GLY A 39 2.67 -4.58 9.99
CA GLY A 39 2.83 -4.92 11.42
C GLY A 39 2.96 -6.40 11.70
N ARG A 40 2.15 -7.22 11.02
CA ARG A 40 2.21 -8.69 11.13
C ARG A 40 3.44 -9.32 10.50
N CYS A 41 4.09 -8.60 9.58
CA CYS A 41 5.28 -9.05 8.86
C CYS A 41 6.59 -8.66 9.56
N ILE A 42 6.59 -7.62 10.40
CA ILE A 42 7.76 -7.20 11.17
C ILE A 42 7.91 -8.05 12.44
N LEU A 43 9.00 -8.80 12.49
CA LEU A 43 9.39 -9.68 13.60
C LEU A 43 10.22 -8.94 14.66
N GLY A 44 10.90 -7.85 14.28
CA GLY A 44 11.69 -7.04 15.21
C GLY A 44 12.24 -5.75 14.61
N VAL A 45 12.54 -4.80 15.48
CA VAL A 45 13.18 -3.51 15.14
C VAL A 45 14.26 -3.23 16.18
N GLY A 46 15.54 -3.29 15.76
CA GLY A 46 16.68 -3.28 16.67
C GLY A 46 16.55 -4.32 17.80
N PRO A 47 16.61 -3.94 19.08
CA PRO A 47 16.48 -4.89 20.20
C PRO A 47 15.03 -5.33 20.47
N MET A 48 14.04 -4.70 19.86
CA MET A 48 12.62 -4.99 20.12
C MET A 48 12.17 -6.19 19.30
N LYS A 49 11.52 -7.16 19.95
CA LYS A 49 10.88 -8.32 19.31
C LYS A 49 9.38 -8.11 19.22
N ASN A 50 8.78 -8.52 18.10
CA ASN A 50 7.34 -8.46 17.83
C ASN A 50 6.71 -7.12 18.21
N PRO A 51 7.13 -6.03 17.54
CA PRO A 51 6.70 -4.68 17.91
C PRO A 51 5.21 -4.41 17.69
N GLY A 52 4.54 -5.24 16.88
CA GLY A 52 3.13 -5.11 16.56
C GLY A 52 2.79 -3.87 15.72
N ASP A 53 1.51 -3.69 15.44
CA ASP A 53 1.01 -2.68 14.50
C ASP A 53 1.25 -1.23 14.97
N GLU A 54 1.30 -0.99 16.29
CA GLU A 54 1.43 0.35 16.85
C GLU A 54 2.79 0.99 16.54
N LEU A 55 3.88 0.21 16.63
CA LEU A 55 5.20 0.69 16.23
C LEU A 55 5.26 0.99 14.74
N VAL A 56 4.67 0.13 13.91
CA VAL A 56 4.67 0.30 12.45
C VAL A 56 3.96 1.59 12.05
N ARG A 57 2.89 1.95 12.78
CA ARG A 57 2.21 3.24 12.59
C ARG A 57 3.10 4.45 12.87
N MET A 58 4.07 4.30 13.78
CA MET A 58 5.02 5.34 14.15
C MET A 58 6.25 5.41 13.23
N LEU A 59 6.48 4.41 12.38
CA LEU A 59 7.55 4.46 11.38
C LEU A 59 7.33 5.64 10.43
N SER A 60 8.43 6.29 10.05
CA SER A 60 8.38 7.33 9.02
C SER A 60 7.98 6.72 7.67
N PRO A 61 7.40 7.52 6.75
CA PRO A 61 7.05 7.04 5.41
C PRO A 61 8.25 6.46 4.67
N LEU A 62 9.40 7.12 4.80
CA LEU A 62 10.65 6.64 4.22
C LEU A 62 11.07 5.27 4.76
N ALA A 63 10.95 5.03 6.07
CA ALA A 63 11.29 3.75 6.67
C ALA A 63 10.35 2.63 6.20
N ARG A 64 9.05 2.92 6.03
CA ARG A 64 8.10 1.94 5.48
C ARG A 64 8.45 1.57 4.04
N MET A 65 8.71 2.58 3.21
CA MET A 65 9.11 2.39 1.81
C MET A 65 10.41 1.57 1.69
N GLU A 66 11.40 1.81 2.55
CA GLU A 66 12.64 1.01 2.59
C GLU A 66 12.34 -0.45 2.95
N ILE A 67 11.51 -0.70 3.95
CA ILE A 67 11.12 -2.07 4.35
C ILE A 67 10.38 -2.79 3.22
N GLU A 68 9.40 -2.13 2.59
CA GLU A 68 8.64 -2.68 1.47
C GLU A 68 9.55 -3.06 0.29
N LYS A 69 10.52 -2.19 -0.03
CA LYS A 69 11.51 -2.47 -1.08
C LYS A 69 12.38 -3.69 -0.77
N GLU A 70 12.84 -3.82 0.47
CA GLU A 70 13.62 -4.99 0.89
C GLU A 70 12.78 -6.27 0.91
N MET A 71 11.50 -6.18 1.28
CA MET A 71 10.56 -7.30 1.16
C MET A 71 10.38 -7.72 -0.31
N GLU A 72 10.21 -6.78 -1.23
CA GLU A 72 10.08 -7.07 -2.66
C GLU A 72 11.36 -7.69 -3.24
N ALA A 73 12.54 -7.21 -2.83
CA ALA A 73 13.83 -7.74 -3.28
C ALA A 73 14.08 -9.20 -2.89
N VAL A 74 13.48 -9.68 -1.79
CA VAL A 74 13.60 -11.06 -1.32
C VAL A 74 12.36 -11.92 -1.61
N ALA A 75 11.33 -11.33 -2.23
CA ALA A 75 10.14 -12.06 -2.61
C ALA A 75 10.47 -13.14 -3.66
N PRO A 76 9.99 -14.39 -3.48
CA PRO A 76 10.15 -15.40 -4.52
C PRO A 76 9.53 -14.90 -5.82
N ALA A 77 10.31 -14.89 -6.90
CA ALA A 77 9.76 -14.72 -8.24
C ALA A 77 8.91 -15.95 -8.56
N VAL A 78 7.59 -15.82 -8.45
CA VAL A 78 6.66 -16.88 -8.85
C VAL A 78 6.45 -16.75 -10.36
N ASP A 79 7.35 -17.35 -11.12
CA ASP A 79 7.32 -17.31 -12.58
C ASP A 79 6.26 -18.30 -13.08
N LEU A 80 5.04 -17.81 -13.25
CA LEU A 80 3.93 -18.60 -13.77
C LEU A 80 3.75 -18.29 -15.23
N VAL A 81 3.77 -19.35 -16.03
CA VAL A 81 3.60 -19.26 -17.47
C VAL A 81 2.35 -20.04 -17.83
N MET A 82 1.41 -19.38 -18.50
CA MET A 82 0.24 -20.04 -19.05
C MET A 82 0.49 -20.39 -20.52
N GLU A 83 0.35 -21.66 -20.86
CA GLU A 83 0.41 -22.12 -22.24
C GLU A 83 -0.96 -21.91 -22.91
N ALA A 84 -0.97 -21.24 -24.05
CA ALA A 84 -2.16 -20.97 -24.83
C ALA A 84 -1.98 -21.42 -26.27
N ARG A 85 -3.08 -21.82 -26.91
CA ARG A 85 -3.11 -22.21 -28.32
C ARG A 85 -4.04 -21.29 -29.09
N CYS A 86 -3.55 -20.71 -30.19
CA CYS A 86 -4.35 -19.88 -31.06
C CYS A 86 -5.43 -20.75 -31.76
N PRO A 87 -6.73 -20.44 -31.63
CA PRO A 87 -7.78 -21.23 -32.26
C PRO A 87 -7.83 -21.07 -33.79
N GLU A 88 -7.31 -19.97 -34.33
CA GLU A 88 -7.29 -19.65 -35.76
C GLU A 88 -6.14 -20.38 -36.51
N CYS A 89 -4.95 -20.41 -35.92
CA CYS A 89 -3.74 -20.92 -36.62
C CYS A 89 -3.06 -22.09 -35.91
N GLY A 90 -3.53 -22.49 -34.73
CA GLY A 90 -3.03 -23.64 -33.98
C GLY A 90 -1.66 -23.46 -33.30
N ARG A 91 -1.05 -22.26 -33.39
CA ARG A 91 0.24 -21.96 -32.77
C ARG A 91 0.13 -21.95 -31.25
N GLU A 92 1.08 -22.61 -30.60
CA GLU A 92 1.29 -22.55 -29.15
C GLU A 92 2.12 -21.31 -28.81
N PHE A 93 1.72 -20.61 -27.75
CA PHE A 93 2.45 -19.47 -27.22
C PHE A 93 2.31 -19.44 -25.70
N SER A 94 3.37 -18.99 -25.04
CA SER A 94 3.40 -18.78 -23.59
C SER A 94 3.04 -17.34 -23.27
N ILE A 95 2.17 -17.17 -22.27
CA ILE A 95 1.83 -15.86 -21.71
C ILE A 95 2.37 -15.84 -20.27
N PRO A 96 3.21 -14.86 -19.89
CA PRO A 96 3.55 -14.67 -18.48
C PRO A 96 2.26 -14.38 -17.72
N PHE A 97 1.98 -15.19 -16.69
CA PHE A 97 0.84 -15.08 -15.82
C PHE A 97 1.31 -14.51 -14.48
N ASP A 98 1.17 -13.21 -14.33
CA ASP A 98 1.50 -12.56 -13.07
C ASP A 98 0.36 -12.80 -12.06
N LEU A 99 0.60 -13.73 -11.12
CA LEU A 99 -0.34 -13.98 -10.02
C LEU A 99 -0.59 -12.73 -9.17
N GLN A 100 0.43 -11.90 -9.00
CA GLN A 100 0.31 -10.71 -8.17
C GLN A 100 -0.57 -9.67 -8.84
N ASP A 101 -0.44 -9.44 -10.14
CA ASP A 101 -1.37 -8.56 -10.86
C ASP A 101 -2.78 -9.16 -10.96
N PHE A 102 -2.91 -10.48 -11.13
CA PHE A 102 -4.21 -11.15 -11.21
C PHE A 102 -4.99 -11.13 -9.88
N PHE A 103 -4.32 -11.36 -8.74
CA PHE A 103 -4.96 -11.40 -7.42
C PHE A 103 -4.88 -10.08 -6.64
N PHE A 104 -3.80 -9.33 -6.80
CA PHE A 104 -3.50 -8.10 -6.04
C PHE A 104 -3.38 -6.85 -6.94
N GLY A 105 -3.63 -6.93 -8.25
CA GLY A 105 -3.59 -5.76 -9.13
C GLY A 105 -4.54 -4.64 -8.66
N GLU A 106 -5.71 -5.01 -8.12
CA GLU A 106 -6.62 -4.08 -7.45
C GLU A 106 -6.01 -3.45 -6.19
N LEU A 107 -5.22 -4.20 -5.42
CA LEU A 107 -4.56 -3.73 -4.19
C LEU A 107 -3.36 -2.83 -4.48
N LYS A 108 -2.49 -3.19 -5.43
CA LYS A 108 -1.36 -2.37 -5.84
C LYS A 108 -1.82 -1.03 -6.43
N THR A 109 -2.85 -1.08 -7.29
CA THR A 109 -3.51 0.12 -7.81
C THR A 109 -4.11 0.96 -6.68
N SER A 110 -4.65 0.34 -5.64
CA SER A 110 -5.25 1.04 -4.51
C SER A 110 -4.20 1.72 -3.60
N VAL A 111 -3.02 1.12 -3.41
CA VAL A 111 -1.90 1.73 -2.66
C VAL A 111 -1.38 3.00 -3.35
N ASP A 112 -1.11 2.94 -4.64
CA ASP A 112 -0.63 4.11 -5.40
C ASP A 112 -1.67 5.24 -5.41
N LEU A 113 -2.95 4.88 -5.55
CA LEU A 113 -4.06 5.84 -5.45
C LEU A 113 -4.13 6.47 -4.06
N LEU A 114 -3.97 5.68 -2.99
CA LEU A 114 -3.99 6.17 -1.61
C LEU A 114 -2.88 7.21 -1.37
N TYR A 115 -1.64 6.94 -1.77
CA TYR A 115 -0.56 7.90 -1.60
C TYR A 115 -0.77 9.17 -2.42
N ARG A 116 -1.37 9.08 -3.61
CA ARG A 116 -1.76 10.27 -4.39
C ARG A 116 -2.85 11.08 -3.69
N GLU A 117 -3.88 10.43 -3.15
CA GLU A 117 -4.94 11.08 -2.35
C GLU A 117 -4.33 11.82 -1.15
N VAL A 118 -3.42 11.16 -0.41
CA VAL A 118 -2.74 11.74 0.76
C VAL A 118 -1.88 12.93 0.37
N HIS A 119 -1.08 12.80 -0.70
CA HIS A 119 -0.26 13.88 -1.20
C HIS A 119 -1.10 15.10 -1.58
N TYR A 120 -2.20 14.91 -2.30
CA TYR A 120 -3.11 15.98 -2.70
C TYR A 120 -3.68 16.72 -1.50
N LEU A 121 -4.20 15.98 -0.52
CA LEU A 121 -4.81 16.58 0.67
C LEU A 121 -3.77 17.30 1.53
N ALA A 122 -2.59 16.71 1.74
CA ALA A 122 -1.52 17.35 2.51
C ALA A 122 -0.99 18.61 1.81
N TYR A 123 -0.89 18.61 0.48
CA TYR A 123 -0.39 19.76 -0.28
C TYR A 123 -1.33 20.97 -0.19
N HIS A 124 -2.64 20.76 -0.28
CA HIS A 124 -3.62 21.85 -0.32
C HIS A 124 -4.16 22.27 1.05
N TYR A 125 -4.36 21.33 1.98
CA TYR A 125 -4.90 21.63 3.31
C TYR A 125 -3.84 21.71 4.40
N HIS A 126 -2.60 21.29 4.11
CA HIS A 126 -1.49 21.24 5.07
C HIS A 126 -1.74 20.37 6.30
N TRP A 127 -2.70 19.45 6.22
CA TRP A 127 -2.92 18.44 7.26
C TRP A 127 -1.77 17.44 7.30
N GLY A 128 -1.53 16.91 8.50
CA GLY A 128 -0.50 15.89 8.69
C GLY A 128 -0.87 14.61 7.98
N GLU A 129 0.12 13.94 7.38
CA GLU A 129 -0.08 12.63 6.72
C GLU A 129 -0.81 11.64 7.63
N ARG A 130 -0.43 11.57 8.91
CA ARG A 130 -1.08 10.70 9.89
C ARG A 130 -2.58 10.98 10.02
N GLU A 131 -2.95 12.25 10.11
CA GLU A 131 -4.35 12.67 10.22
C GLU A 131 -5.15 12.27 8.98
N ILE A 132 -4.55 12.41 7.79
CA ILE A 132 -5.18 12.02 6.52
C ILE A 132 -5.28 10.49 6.36
N MET A 133 -4.24 9.75 6.77
CA MET A 133 -4.21 8.29 6.76
C MET A 133 -5.22 7.69 7.75
N GLU A 134 -5.55 8.40 8.83
CA GLU A 134 -6.59 7.99 9.79
C GLU A 134 -8.02 8.20 9.26
N MET A 135 -8.20 9.03 8.22
CA MET A 135 -9.51 9.22 7.59
C MET A 135 -9.97 7.95 6.84
N SER A 136 -11.29 7.73 6.78
CA SER A 136 -11.85 6.72 5.89
C SER A 136 -11.62 7.12 4.42
N ARG A 137 -11.65 6.12 3.52
CA ARG A 137 -11.55 6.34 2.08
C ARG A 137 -12.63 7.29 1.57
N GLU A 138 -13.86 7.12 2.05
CA GLU A 138 -14.99 7.98 1.72
C GLU A 138 -14.72 9.44 2.13
N LYS A 139 -14.20 9.65 3.34
CA LYS A 139 -13.90 10.99 3.84
C LYS A 139 -12.80 11.68 3.04
N ARG A 140 -11.70 10.98 2.72
CA ARG A 140 -10.63 11.55 1.86
C ARG A 140 -11.16 11.96 0.49
N ARG A 141 -11.92 11.06 -0.15
CA ARG A 141 -12.51 11.33 -1.48
C ARG A 141 -13.47 12.50 -1.47
N ARG A 142 -14.26 12.64 -0.41
CA ARG A 142 -15.16 13.79 -0.25
C ARG A 142 -14.40 15.13 -0.22
N TYR A 143 -13.26 15.19 0.47
CA TYR A 143 -12.43 16.40 0.46
C TYR A 143 -11.76 16.64 -0.90
N ILE A 144 -11.33 15.58 -1.58
CA ILE A 144 -10.76 15.69 -2.93
C ILE A 144 -11.80 16.22 -3.93
N GLU A 145 -13.06 15.76 -3.85
CA GLU A 145 -14.16 16.30 -4.66
C GLU A 145 -14.34 17.80 -4.43
N VAL A 146 -14.46 18.22 -3.17
CA VAL A 146 -14.62 19.65 -2.82
C VAL A 146 -13.45 20.48 -3.32
N LEU A 147 -12.22 19.97 -3.18
CA LEU A 147 -11.02 20.63 -3.66
C LEU A 147 -11.00 20.74 -5.19
N ALA A 148 -11.39 19.68 -5.91
CA ALA A 148 -11.47 19.69 -7.37
C ALA A 148 -12.47 20.74 -7.87
N ASP A 149 -13.66 20.79 -7.26
CA ASP A 149 -14.69 21.81 -7.58
C ASP A 149 -14.17 23.23 -7.35
N GLU A 150 -13.43 23.46 -6.27
CA GLU A 150 -12.90 24.79 -5.94
C GLU A 150 -11.77 25.21 -6.90
N ILE A 151 -10.87 24.29 -7.27
CA ILE A 151 -9.83 24.53 -8.28
C ILE A 151 -10.48 24.84 -9.64
N GLU A 152 -11.51 24.11 -10.03
CA GLU A 152 -12.23 24.34 -11.28
C GLU A 152 -12.90 25.72 -11.30
N ARG A 153 -13.53 26.15 -10.20
CA ARG A 153 -14.07 27.50 -10.06
C ARG A 153 -13.00 28.59 -10.19
N LEU A 154 -11.86 28.42 -9.53
CA LEU A 154 -10.77 29.39 -9.57
C LEU A 154 -10.17 29.49 -10.98
N ASN A 155 -9.99 28.37 -11.68
CA ASN A 155 -9.49 28.35 -13.04
C ASN A 155 -10.47 28.97 -14.04
N ASN A 156 -11.78 28.83 -13.82
CA ASN A 156 -12.82 29.45 -14.66
C ASN A 156 -13.05 30.94 -14.34
N ALA A 157 -12.45 31.46 -13.26
CA ALA A 157 -12.50 32.87 -12.87
C ALA A 157 -11.26 33.68 -13.27
N MET A 158 -10.23 33.02 -13.82
CA MET A 158 -9.03 33.63 -14.42
C MET A 158 -9.15 33.71 -15.95
#